data_AF-T0LF47-F1
#
_entry.id   AF-T0LF47-F1
#
_cell.length_a   1.000
_cell.length_b   1.000
_cell.length_c   1.000
_cell.angle_alpha   90.00
_cell.angle_beta   90.00
_cell.angle_gamma   90.00
#
_symmetry.space_group_name_H-M   'P 1'
#
loop_
_entity.id
_entity.type
_entity.pdbx_description
1 polymer ?
#
loop_
_entity_poly.entity_id
_entity_poly.type
_entity_poly.pdbx_seq_one_letter_code
_entity_poly.pdbx_strand_id
1 'polypeptide(L)'
;MPNFYFDYRDIFRAPRLALSGKKLFIQTSGFVLGYLGYLFLTYTAYLFSEISISETWDSYGLFPLYDFVFNNWISWAIWGAGVVFMLVSWLLTNTCVAKVTYEQLKGDEFYSAKEAVRFLKKNWKTVLLSPLSILLMFIFLLACGLLIGLLGKIPVLGEIGFALFFGLPIFVVALFAVYIVFVLFNSLILAPAIVGTLPEDSFETIVQSFSTTWNQPWRFFLYTGILGVLAKVGSFIFGYFCFRAIQLTIWVCGIFMSDKLYNLIEGGLAYLPYNPSVTNYMTNLFAGISFGFQIPAPSEGVALNWSGEIAAFILGITFVLIGFVIFSYALAIISAGQAISFVIIYKKKEGENLLQRKTDEEDAEFVTETKKGKKLKLQSELAGGSE
;
A
#
# COMPACT_ATOMS: atom_id res chain seq x y z
N MET A 1 3.16 21.43 -20.15
CA MET A 1 2.45 20.98 -18.93
C MET A 1 1.00 20.73 -19.32
N PRO A 2 0.47 19.49 -19.29
CA PRO A 2 -0.97 19.31 -19.42
C PRO A 2 -1.62 20.04 -18.23
N ASN A 3 -2.57 20.95 -18.49
CA ASN A 3 -3.23 21.79 -17.49
C ASN A 3 -3.62 20.98 -16.24
N PHE A 4 -2.87 21.13 -15.16
CA PHE A 4 -3.22 20.58 -13.85
C PHE A 4 -4.13 21.61 -13.18
N TYR A 5 -5.37 21.24 -12.94
CA TYR A 5 -6.43 22.15 -12.51
C TYR A 5 -6.38 22.45 -11.01
N PHE A 6 -5.68 21.61 -10.23
CA PHE A 6 -5.65 21.64 -8.78
C PHE A 6 -7.05 21.42 -8.17
N ASP A 7 -7.81 20.49 -8.72
CA ASP A 7 -9.14 20.13 -8.24
C ASP A 7 -9.47 18.64 -8.45
N TYR A 8 -10.71 18.27 -8.19
CA TYR A 8 -11.19 16.90 -8.27
C TYR A 8 -10.99 16.25 -9.65
N ARG A 9 -10.87 17.02 -10.74
CA ARG A 9 -10.69 16.51 -12.10
C ARG A 9 -9.35 15.82 -12.27
N ASP A 10 -8.33 16.27 -11.55
CA ASP A 10 -7.00 15.68 -11.62
C ASP A 10 -6.94 14.31 -10.95
N ILE A 11 -7.84 14.03 -9.99
CA ILE A 11 -7.95 12.75 -9.29
C ILE A 11 -8.34 11.62 -10.25
N PHE A 12 -9.20 11.91 -11.23
CA PHE A 12 -9.60 10.94 -12.26
C PHE A 12 -8.45 10.49 -13.17
N ARG A 13 -7.29 11.15 -13.12
CA ARG A 13 -6.08 10.72 -13.82
C ARG A 13 -5.37 9.56 -13.11
N ALA A 14 -5.68 9.30 -11.83
CA ALA A 14 -4.98 8.30 -11.02
C ALA A 14 -4.97 6.89 -11.63
N PRO A 15 -6.09 6.32 -12.16
CA PRO A 15 -6.08 5.00 -12.79
C PRO A 15 -5.11 4.89 -13.97
N ARG A 16 -5.08 5.91 -14.84
CA ARG A 16 -4.17 5.96 -15.99
C ARG A 16 -2.72 6.08 -15.54
N LEU A 17 -2.44 6.96 -14.57
CA LEU A 17 -1.08 7.16 -14.06
C LEU A 17 -0.56 5.93 -13.31
N ALA A 18 -1.43 5.19 -12.63
CA ALA A 18 -1.07 3.97 -11.91
C ALA A 18 -0.80 2.79 -12.85
N LEU A 19 -1.42 2.76 -14.04
CA LEU A 19 -1.25 1.72 -15.05
C LEU A 19 0.07 1.87 -15.82
N SER A 20 1.17 1.85 -15.09
CA SER A 20 2.53 1.91 -15.62
C SER A 20 3.30 0.69 -15.14
N GLY A 21 3.99 -0.01 -16.05
CA GLY A 21 4.73 -1.22 -15.72
C GLY A 21 5.69 -1.06 -14.53
N LYS A 22 6.35 0.11 -14.41
CA LYS A 22 7.22 0.42 -13.27
C LYS A 22 6.49 0.50 -11.93
N LYS A 23 5.30 1.14 -11.89
CA LYS A 23 4.52 1.29 -10.66
C LYS A 23 3.88 -0.03 -10.24
N LEU A 24 3.32 -0.75 -11.21
CA LEU A 24 2.78 -2.09 -10.99
C LEU A 24 3.85 -3.05 -10.49
N PHE A 25 5.05 -3.02 -11.08
CA PHE A 25 6.16 -3.85 -10.63
C PHE A 25 6.56 -3.52 -9.19
N ILE A 26 6.78 -2.24 -8.85
CA ILE A 26 7.11 -1.82 -7.48
C ILE A 26 6.05 -2.30 -6.49
N GLN A 27 4.77 -2.02 -6.78
CA GLN A 27 3.68 -2.34 -5.88
C GLN A 27 3.50 -3.85 -5.71
N THR A 28 3.59 -4.61 -6.81
CA THR A 28 3.47 -6.07 -6.80
C THR A 28 4.65 -6.71 -6.07
N SER A 29 5.88 -6.27 -6.31
CA SER A 29 7.06 -6.79 -5.59
C SER A 29 6.97 -6.52 -4.09
N GLY A 30 6.49 -5.34 -3.69
CA GLY A 30 6.24 -5.02 -2.28
C GLY A 30 5.16 -5.89 -1.65
N PHE A 31 4.06 -6.08 -2.37
CA PHE A 31 2.96 -6.91 -1.91
C PHE A 31 3.37 -8.38 -1.78
N VAL A 32 4.06 -8.94 -2.78
CA VAL A 32 4.61 -10.31 -2.74
C VAL A 32 5.58 -10.47 -1.57
N LEU A 33 6.53 -9.55 -1.40
CA LEU A 33 7.49 -9.63 -0.30
C LEU A 33 6.80 -9.56 1.06
N GLY A 34 5.89 -8.60 1.23
CA GLY A 34 5.09 -8.45 2.45
C GLY A 34 4.23 -9.68 2.74
N TYR A 35 3.62 -10.24 1.70
CA TYR A 35 2.79 -11.44 1.81
C TYR A 35 3.60 -12.68 2.17
N LEU A 36 4.77 -12.89 1.56
CA LEU A 36 5.66 -14.01 1.91
C LEU A 36 6.15 -13.92 3.35
N GLY A 37 6.48 -12.71 3.83
CA GLY A 37 6.83 -12.48 5.23
C GLY A 37 5.65 -12.76 6.18
N TYR A 38 4.45 -12.29 5.83
CA TYR A 38 3.21 -12.59 6.55
C TYR A 38 2.96 -14.10 6.60
N LEU A 39 3.06 -14.80 5.46
CA LEU A 39 2.81 -16.23 5.34
C LEU A 39 3.79 -17.02 6.22
N PHE A 40 5.09 -16.72 6.12
CA PHE A 40 6.13 -17.36 6.92
C PHE A 40 5.88 -17.20 8.43
N LEU A 41 5.56 -15.99 8.87
CA LEU A 41 5.29 -15.71 10.29
C LEU A 41 3.97 -16.35 10.74
N THR A 42 2.96 -16.40 9.89
CA THR A 42 1.67 -17.04 10.21
C THR A 42 1.82 -18.54 10.37
N TYR A 43 2.57 -19.21 9.48
CA TYR A 43 2.91 -20.64 9.63
C TYR A 43 3.73 -20.88 10.91
N THR A 44 4.65 -19.97 11.23
CA THR A 44 5.40 -20.05 12.49
C THR A 44 4.47 -19.87 13.70
N ALA A 45 3.47 -19.00 13.64
CA ALA A 45 2.47 -18.84 14.70
C ALA A 45 1.65 -20.11 14.91
N TYR A 46 1.22 -20.81 13.84
CA TYR A 46 0.52 -22.10 13.97
C TYR A 46 1.40 -23.18 14.61
N LEU A 47 2.68 -23.26 14.23
CA LEU A 47 3.64 -24.17 14.86
C LEU A 47 3.77 -23.93 16.38
N PHE A 48 3.81 -22.66 16.80
CA PHE A 48 3.84 -22.29 18.21
C PHE A 48 2.52 -22.53 18.94
N SER A 49 1.42 -22.71 18.21
CA SER A 49 0.12 -23.16 18.74
C SER A 49 -0.06 -24.68 18.70
N GLU A 50 1.02 -25.43 18.44
CA GLU A 50 1.05 -26.91 18.38
C GLU A 50 0.30 -27.51 17.18
N ILE A 51 0.01 -26.71 16.16
CA ILE A 51 -0.62 -27.16 14.91
C ILE A 51 0.48 -27.45 13.88
N SER A 52 0.44 -28.63 13.27
CA SER A 52 1.48 -29.07 12.33
C SER A 52 1.42 -28.30 11.00
N ILE A 53 2.56 -28.25 10.27
CA ILE A 53 2.61 -27.62 8.93
C ILE A 53 1.68 -28.34 7.96
N SER A 54 1.61 -29.67 8.03
CA SER A 54 0.72 -30.47 7.17
C SER A 54 -0.73 -30.09 7.40
N GLU A 55 -1.17 -30.08 8.65
CA GLU A 55 -2.54 -29.73 9.03
C GLU A 55 -2.88 -28.28 8.64
N THR A 56 -1.94 -27.36 8.81
CA THR A 56 -2.08 -25.96 8.37
C THR A 56 -2.22 -25.87 6.86
N TRP A 57 -1.42 -26.62 6.10
CA TRP A 57 -1.48 -26.67 4.64
C TRP A 57 -2.79 -27.26 4.14
N ASP A 58 -3.25 -28.36 4.74
CA ASP A 58 -4.50 -29.02 4.38
C ASP A 58 -5.72 -28.12 4.66
N SER A 59 -5.64 -27.28 5.70
CA SER A 59 -6.72 -26.37 6.09
C SER A 59 -6.71 -25.04 5.33
N TYR A 60 -5.54 -24.44 5.11
CA TYR A 60 -5.42 -23.05 4.64
C TYR A 60 -4.59 -22.88 3.37
N GLY A 61 -3.75 -23.85 3.02
CA GLY A 61 -2.81 -23.77 1.90
C GLY A 61 -2.03 -22.44 1.86
N LEU A 62 -2.01 -21.80 0.69
CA LEU A 62 -1.29 -20.54 0.52
C LEU A 62 -1.96 -19.32 1.19
N PHE A 63 -3.15 -19.46 1.78
CA PHE A 63 -3.99 -18.35 2.24
C PHE A 63 -4.55 -18.52 3.66
N PRO A 64 -3.69 -18.62 4.70
CA PRO A 64 -4.12 -18.55 6.10
C PRO A 64 -4.53 -17.12 6.47
N LEU A 65 -5.72 -16.73 6.03
CA LEU A 65 -6.25 -15.36 6.15
C LEU A 65 -7.45 -15.23 7.09
N TYR A 66 -8.04 -16.34 7.54
CA TYR A 66 -9.25 -16.36 8.37
C TYR A 66 -9.21 -17.52 9.38
N ASP A 67 -10.13 -17.50 10.35
CA ASP A 67 -10.29 -18.52 11.39
C ASP A 67 -9.01 -18.86 12.18
N PHE A 68 -8.36 -17.82 12.73
CA PHE A 68 -7.16 -17.98 13.54
C PHE A 68 -7.45 -18.71 14.87
N VAL A 69 -6.99 -19.96 14.99
CA VAL A 69 -7.13 -20.79 16.20
C VAL A 69 -5.80 -20.85 16.96
N PHE A 70 -5.32 -19.69 17.41
CA PHE A 70 -4.08 -19.62 18.18
C PHE A 70 -4.32 -19.91 19.67
N ASN A 71 -3.60 -20.89 20.21
CA ASN A 71 -3.77 -21.37 21.59
C ASN A 71 -3.02 -20.52 22.63
N ASN A 72 -2.04 -19.72 22.20
CA ASN A 72 -1.20 -18.92 23.11
C ASN A 72 -0.97 -17.48 22.61
N TRP A 73 -0.63 -16.60 23.55
CA TRP A 73 -0.37 -15.18 23.24
C TRP A 73 0.88 -14.97 22.38
N ILE A 74 1.86 -15.89 22.45
CA ILE A 74 3.09 -15.82 21.65
C ILE A 74 2.76 -15.98 20.16
N SER A 75 1.88 -16.91 19.80
CA SER A 75 1.42 -17.10 18.42
C SER A 75 0.69 -15.86 17.91
N TRP A 76 -0.16 -15.25 18.73
CA TRP A 76 -0.79 -13.96 18.41
C TRP A 76 0.25 -12.85 18.18
N ALA A 77 1.31 -12.80 18.97
CA ALA A 77 2.39 -11.82 18.80
C ALA A 77 3.19 -12.06 17.49
N ILE A 78 3.51 -13.32 17.17
CA ILE A 78 4.22 -13.69 15.93
C ILE A 78 3.36 -13.36 14.70
N TRP A 79 2.07 -13.72 14.72
CA TRP A 79 1.12 -13.37 13.66
C TRP A 79 1.00 -11.85 13.51
N GLY A 80 0.87 -11.12 14.63
CA GLY A 80 0.84 -9.66 14.64
C GLY A 80 2.10 -9.04 14.02
N ALA A 81 3.28 -9.62 14.27
CA ALA A 81 4.52 -9.20 13.60
C ALA A 81 4.46 -9.42 12.08
N GLY A 82 3.81 -10.48 11.62
CA GLY A 82 3.54 -10.73 10.20
C GLY A 82 2.65 -9.66 9.57
N VAL A 83 1.58 -9.27 10.25
CA VAL A 83 0.69 -8.17 9.82
C VAL A 83 1.46 -6.85 9.74
N VAL A 84 2.28 -6.54 10.75
CA VAL A 84 3.14 -5.34 10.76
C VAL A 84 4.15 -5.38 9.62
N PHE A 85 4.77 -6.52 9.34
CA PHE A 85 5.72 -6.66 8.23
C PHE A 85 5.07 -6.39 6.87
N MET A 86 3.85 -6.89 6.66
CA MET A 86 3.06 -6.58 5.48
C MET A 86 2.77 -5.07 5.41
N LEU A 87 2.28 -4.47 6.50
CA LEU A 87 1.96 -3.04 6.55
C LEU A 87 3.19 -2.17 6.22
N VAL A 88 4.35 -2.49 6.78
CA VAL A 88 5.63 -1.81 6.50
C VAL A 88 5.98 -1.94 5.01
N SER A 89 5.90 -3.14 4.44
CA SER A 89 6.17 -3.38 3.02
C SER A 89 5.24 -2.56 2.12
N TRP A 90 3.96 -2.46 2.50
CA TRP A 90 2.98 -1.63 1.80
C TRP A 90 3.31 -0.14 1.89
N LEU A 91 3.60 0.42 3.07
CA LEU A 91 3.93 1.85 3.24
C LEU A 91 5.16 2.26 2.42
N LEU A 92 6.20 1.42 2.44
CA LEU A 92 7.44 1.67 1.71
C LEU A 92 7.23 1.68 0.19
N THR A 93 6.48 0.71 -0.34
CA THR A 93 6.19 0.65 -1.78
C THR A 93 5.20 1.71 -2.24
N ASN A 94 4.22 2.05 -1.40
CA ASN A 94 3.31 3.17 -1.60
C ASN A 94 4.09 4.50 -1.73
N THR A 95 5.17 4.68 -0.96
CA THR A 95 6.03 5.88 -1.06
C THR A 95 6.77 5.92 -2.39
N CYS A 96 7.32 4.80 -2.85
CA CYS A 96 7.95 4.72 -4.16
C CYS A 96 6.97 5.07 -5.29
N VAL A 97 5.75 4.54 -5.26
CA VAL A 97 4.74 4.81 -6.29
C VAL A 97 4.26 6.28 -6.23
N ALA A 98 4.12 6.85 -5.04
CA ALA A 98 3.84 8.27 -4.84
C ALA A 98 4.95 9.15 -5.44
N LYS A 99 6.23 8.83 -5.17
CA LYS A 99 7.40 9.53 -5.73
C LYS A 99 7.46 9.45 -7.25
N VAL A 100 7.29 8.26 -7.84
CA VAL A 100 7.25 8.10 -9.31
C VAL A 100 6.09 8.92 -9.91
N THR A 101 4.95 8.97 -9.22
CA THR A 101 3.80 9.76 -9.68
C THR A 101 4.10 11.25 -9.61
N TYR A 102 4.73 11.72 -8.54
CA TYR A 102 5.11 13.12 -8.38
C TYR A 102 6.05 13.60 -9.49
N GLU A 103 7.11 12.83 -9.79
CA GLU A 103 8.07 13.19 -10.84
C GLU A 103 7.41 13.17 -12.24
N GLN A 104 6.50 12.22 -12.48
CA GLN A 104 5.68 12.23 -13.70
C GLN A 104 4.77 13.47 -13.81
N LEU A 105 4.22 13.97 -12.69
CA LEU A 105 3.43 15.20 -12.69
C LEU A 105 4.29 16.44 -12.96
N LYS A 106 5.57 16.42 -12.58
CA LYS A 106 6.55 17.46 -12.90
C LYS A 106 7.02 17.42 -14.36
N GLY A 107 6.85 16.28 -15.03
CA GLY A 107 7.16 16.09 -16.44
C GLY A 107 8.28 15.09 -16.72
N ASP A 108 8.85 14.48 -15.69
CA ASP A 108 9.79 13.36 -15.85
C ASP A 108 9.02 12.04 -16.01
N GLU A 109 8.69 11.72 -17.27
CA GLU A 109 8.06 10.45 -17.59
C GLU A 109 8.99 9.24 -17.40
N PHE A 110 10.31 9.46 -17.40
CA PHE A 110 11.34 8.41 -17.40
C PHE A 110 11.82 8.01 -16.01
N TYR A 111 11.47 8.76 -14.96
CA TYR A 111 11.81 8.43 -13.57
C TYR A 111 11.60 6.93 -13.25
N SER A 112 12.69 6.23 -12.97
CA SER A 112 12.74 4.77 -12.97
C SER A 112 12.36 4.16 -11.62
N ALA A 113 12.02 2.87 -11.63
CA ALA A 113 11.77 2.14 -10.38
C ALA A 113 13.03 2.08 -9.48
N LYS A 114 14.23 2.09 -10.08
CA LYS A 114 15.50 2.05 -9.34
C LYS A 114 15.76 3.37 -8.62
N GLU A 115 15.45 4.50 -9.23
CA GLU A 115 15.54 5.82 -8.61
C GLU A 115 14.54 5.93 -7.45
N ALA A 116 13.30 5.49 -7.64
CA ALA A 116 12.31 5.46 -6.57
C ALA A 116 12.77 4.66 -5.34
N VAL A 117 13.37 3.49 -5.56
CA VAL A 117 13.95 2.68 -4.46
C VAL A 117 15.17 3.35 -3.84
N ARG A 118 16.01 4.06 -4.62
CA ARG A 118 17.14 4.83 -4.09
C ARG A 118 16.67 5.99 -3.21
N PHE A 119 15.62 6.69 -3.63
CA PHE A 119 14.94 7.71 -2.84
C PHE A 119 14.39 7.13 -1.55
N LEU A 120 13.68 5.99 -1.63
CA LEU A 120 13.17 5.29 -0.45
C LEU A 120 14.29 4.91 0.54
N LYS A 121 15.43 4.41 0.05
CA LYS A 121 16.57 4.06 0.93
C LYS A 121 17.11 5.25 1.74
N LYS A 122 16.93 6.48 1.25
CA LYS A 122 17.27 7.70 2.00
C LYS A 122 16.18 8.08 3.01
N ASN A 123 14.91 7.89 2.64
CA ASN A 123 13.75 8.42 3.38
C ASN A 123 12.90 7.37 4.12
N TRP A 124 13.28 6.09 4.12
CA TRP A 124 12.47 5.00 4.71
C TRP A 124 12.17 5.21 6.20
N LYS A 125 13.12 5.82 6.93
CA LYS A 125 12.92 6.16 8.35
C LYS A 125 11.77 7.13 8.49
N THR A 126 11.72 8.19 7.69
CA THR A 126 10.63 9.17 7.70
C THR A 126 9.29 8.53 7.39
N VAL A 127 9.24 7.62 6.41
CA VAL A 127 8.00 6.89 6.04
C VAL A 127 7.44 6.09 7.20
N LEU A 128 8.30 5.41 7.98
CA LEU A 128 7.85 4.54 9.06
C LEU A 128 7.69 5.28 10.39
N LEU A 129 8.60 6.22 10.69
CA LEU A 129 8.59 6.98 11.93
C LEU A 129 7.40 7.92 12.00
N SER A 130 6.91 8.47 10.88
CA SER A 130 5.78 9.39 10.91
C SER A 130 4.49 8.77 11.51
N PRO A 131 3.91 7.67 10.98
CA PRO A 131 2.75 7.04 11.60
C PRO A 131 3.09 6.44 12.97
N LEU A 132 4.30 5.91 13.15
CA LEU A 132 4.74 5.34 14.44
C LEU A 132 4.81 6.40 15.55
N SER A 133 5.29 7.60 15.25
CA SER A 133 5.36 8.71 16.21
C SER A 133 3.95 9.19 16.60
N ILE A 134 3.00 9.22 15.67
CA ILE A 134 1.59 9.52 15.97
C ILE A 134 1.01 8.46 16.90
N LEU A 135 1.29 7.18 16.64
CA LEU A 135 0.91 6.07 17.52
C LEU A 135 1.55 6.19 18.91
N LEU A 136 2.85 6.48 18.99
CA LEU A 136 3.56 6.67 20.26
C LEU A 136 2.99 7.85 21.05
N MET A 137 2.63 8.95 20.39
CA MET A 137 1.97 10.08 21.02
C MET A 137 0.61 9.67 21.60
N PHE A 138 -0.17 8.86 20.88
CA PHE A 138 -1.44 8.32 21.40
C PHE A 138 -1.22 7.42 22.63
N ILE A 139 -0.27 6.48 22.57
CA ILE A 139 0.08 5.59 23.69
C ILE A 139 0.53 6.40 24.91
N PHE A 140 1.32 7.46 24.70
CA PHE A 140 1.74 8.36 25.76
C PHE A 140 0.55 9.04 26.45
N LEU A 141 -0.43 9.55 25.68
CA LEU A 141 -1.64 10.13 26.27
C LEU A 141 -2.48 9.11 27.04
N LEU A 142 -2.57 7.86 26.56
CA LEU A 142 -3.22 6.79 27.31
C LEU A 142 -2.50 6.51 28.63
N ALA A 143 -1.17 6.47 28.64
CA ALA A 143 -0.39 6.30 29.86
C ALA A 143 -0.66 7.44 30.87
N CYS A 144 -0.71 8.69 30.40
CA CYS A 144 -1.13 9.83 31.24
C CYS A 144 -2.56 9.65 31.79
N GLY A 145 -3.50 9.20 30.96
CA GLY A 145 -4.87 8.90 31.38
C GLY A 145 -4.95 7.83 32.46
N LEU A 146 -4.15 6.76 32.35
CA LEU A 146 -4.06 5.71 33.36
C LEU A 146 -3.50 6.25 34.68
N LEU A 147 -2.50 7.13 34.65
CA LEU A 147 -1.97 7.78 35.86
C LEU A 147 -3.03 8.66 36.54
N ILE A 148 -3.80 9.43 35.76
CA ILE A 148 -4.92 10.24 36.29
C ILE A 148 -5.99 9.33 36.90
N GLY A 149 -6.33 8.21 36.24
CA GLY A 149 -7.26 7.22 36.79
C GLY A 149 -6.78 6.61 38.11
N LEU A 150 -5.47 6.37 38.24
CA LEU A 150 -4.85 5.88 39.47
C LEU A 150 -4.92 6.92 40.60
N LEU A 151 -4.72 8.21 40.30
CA LEU A 151 -4.92 9.30 41.25
C LEU A 151 -6.39 9.44 41.67
N GLY A 152 -7.33 9.18 40.75
CA GLY A 152 -8.76 9.17 41.02
C GLY A 152 -9.21 8.11 42.03
N LYS A 153 -8.39 7.08 42.29
CA LYS A 153 -8.66 6.03 43.28
C LYS A 153 -8.55 6.50 44.75
N ILE A 154 -7.94 7.67 45.00
CA ILE A 154 -7.78 8.19 46.36
C ILE A 154 -9.15 8.60 46.91
N PRO A 155 -9.59 8.08 48.08
CA PRO A 155 -10.92 8.40 48.61
C PRO A 155 -11.06 9.90 48.89
N VAL A 156 -12.24 10.46 48.57
CA VAL A 156 -12.62 11.88 48.71
C VAL A 156 -11.81 12.84 47.82
N LEU A 157 -10.48 12.86 47.95
CA LEU A 157 -9.58 13.74 47.18
C LEU A 157 -9.54 13.40 45.69
N GLY A 158 -9.48 12.10 45.35
CA GLY A 158 -9.44 11.62 43.97
C GLY A 158 -10.75 11.84 43.23
N GLU A 159 -11.88 11.59 43.89
CA GLU A 159 -13.22 11.78 43.33
C GLU A 159 -13.52 13.26 43.05
N ILE A 160 -13.28 14.14 44.03
CA ILE A 160 -13.51 15.58 43.88
C ILE A 160 -12.53 16.18 42.87
N GLY A 161 -11.25 15.79 42.93
CA GLY A 161 -10.25 16.22 41.97
C GLY A 161 -10.60 15.80 40.54
N PHE A 162 -10.96 14.53 40.35
CA PHE A 162 -11.37 14.03 39.03
C PHE A 162 -12.61 14.77 38.51
N ALA A 163 -13.65 14.94 39.32
CA ALA A 163 -14.87 15.66 38.92
C ALA A 163 -14.58 17.13 38.56
N LEU A 164 -13.73 17.81 39.33
CA LEU A 164 -13.34 19.20 39.09
C LEU A 164 -12.53 19.34 37.78
N PHE A 165 -11.58 18.44 37.55
CA PHE A 165 -10.71 18.45 36.37
C PHE A 165 -11.30 17.74 35.15
N PHE A 166 -12.45 17.09 35.29
CA PHE A 166 -13.09 16.35 34.20
C PHE A 166 -13.41 17.26 33.01
N GLY A 167 -14.10 18.38 33.27
CA GLY A 167 -14.65 19.23 32.22
C GLY A 167 -13.63 20.01 31.38
N LEU A 168 -12.51 20.45 31.97
CA LEU A 168 -11.59 21.37 31.29
C LEU A 168 -10.29 20.70 30.82
N PRO A 169 -9.42 20.12 31.67
CA PRO A 169 -8.22 19.46 31.16
C PRO A 169 -8.47 18.02 30.67
N ILE A 170 -9.20 17.19 31.41
CA ILE A 170 -9.30 15.76 31.08
C ILE A 170 -10.11 15.54 29.80
N PHE A 171 -11.29 16.16 29.69
CA PHE A 171 -12.15 16.02 28.52
C PHE A 171 -11.49 16.56 27.24
N VAL A 172 -10.79 17.70 27.31
CA VAL A 172 -10.11 18.29 26.15
C VAL A 172 -8.94 17.40 25.68
N VAL A 173 -8.15 16.87 26.62
CA VAL A 173 -7.07 15.92 26.28
C VAL A 173 -7.64 14.62 25.70
N ALA A 174 -8.77 14.13 26.22
CA ALA A 174 -9.44 12.95 25.68
C ALA A 174 -9.98 13.20 24.26
N LEU A 175 -10.59 14.36 24.00
CA LEU A 175 -11.02 14.77 22.65
C LEU A 175 -9.83 14.83 21.69
N PHE A 176 -8.71 15.39 22.13
CA PHE A 176 -7.48 15.40 21.35
C PHE A 176 -6.94 13.98 21.09
N ALA A 177 -6.99 13.07 22.06
CA ALA A 177 -6.60 11.68 21.89
C ALA A 177 -7.48 10.95 20.85
N VAL A 178 -8.79 11.17 20.87
CA VAL A 178 -9.71 10.64 19.83
C VAL A 178 -9.36 11.19 18.45
N TYR A 179 -9.04 12.48 18.36
CA TYR A 179 -8.58 13.08 17.11
C TYR A 179 -7.25 12.49 16.62
N ILE A 180 -6.31 12.18 17.51
CA ILE A 180 -5.04 11.52 17.15
C ILE A 180 -5.29 10.15 16.53
N VAL A 181 -6.24 9.35 17.04
CA VAL A 181 -6.60 8.06 16.43
C VAL A 181 -7.04 8.24 14.99
N PHE A 182 -7.86 9.26 14.73
CA PHE A 182 -8.31 9.59 13.39
C PHE A 182 -7.14 9.99 12.48
N VAL A 183 -6.24 10.85 12.96
CA VAL A 183 -5.03 11.25 12.21
C VAL A 183 -4.11 10.06 11.97
N LEU A 184 -3.97 9.14 12.92
CA LEU A 184 -3.16 7.92 12.78
C LEU A 184 -3.64 7.07 11.59
N PHE A 185 -4.94 6.78 11.49
CA PHE A 185 -5.48 6.04 10.36
C PHE A 185 -5.24 6.76 9.02
N ASN A 186 -5.48 8.08 8.98
CA ASN A 186 -5.26 8.87 7.77
C ASN A 186 -3.76 8.95 7.40
N SER A 187 -2.86 8.96 8.38
CA SER A 187 -1.41 9.02 8.17
C SER A 187 -0.87 7.77 7.48
N LEU A 188 -1.48 6.58 7.66
CA LEU A 188 -1.06 5.39 6.93
C LEU A 188 -1.26 5.54 5.41
N ILE A 189 -2.21 6.38 5.01
CA ILE A 189 -2.51 6.67 3.61
C ILE A 189 -1.72 7.91 3.13
N LEU A 190 -1.65 8.95 3.97
CA LEU A 190 -1.04 10.24 3.64
C LEU A 190 0.48 10.27 3.76
N ALA A 191 1.08 9.62 4.75
CA ALA A 191 2.52 9.70 4.98
C ALA A 191 3.36 9.27 3.77
N PRO A 192 3.03 8.17 3.06
CA PRO A 192 3.72 7.81 1.82
C PRO A 192 3.61 8.90 0.73
N ALA A 193 2.46 9.57 0.63
CA ALA A 193 2.23 10.64 -0.33
C ALA A 193 2.97 11.93 0.05
N ILE A 194 2.99 12.29 1.34
CA ILE A 194 3.73 13.43 1.86
C ILE A 194 5.21 13.23 1.62
N VAL A 195 5.80 12.12 2.10
CA VAL A 195 7.24 11.86 1.93
C VAL A 195 7.63 11.74 0.46
N GLY A 196 6.77 11.15 -0.38
CA GLY A 196 7.04 10.99 -1.82
C GLY A 196 7.02 12.31 -2.62
N THR A 197 6.37 13.37 -2.11
CA THR A 197 6.23 14.66 -2.80
C THR A 197 7.04 15.77 -2.13
N LEU A 198 7.12 15.73 -0.80
CA LEU A 198 7.80 16.66 0.09
C LEU A 198 8.72 15.85 1.01
N PRO A 199 9.93 15.47 0.52
CA PRO A 199 10.90 14.73 1.33
C PRO A 199 11.51 15.66 2.40
N GLU A 200 10.77 15.84 3.49
CA GLU A 200 11.22 16.55 4.68
C GLU A 200 11.30 15.58 5.86
N ASP A 201 11.68 16.07 7.04
CA ASP A 201 11.85 15.25 8.22
C ASP A 201 10.53 14.65 8.74
N SER A 202 10.65 13.66 9.62
CA SER A 202 9.48 12.96 10.21
C SER A 202 8.55 13.93 10.92
N PHE A 203 9.09 14.99 11.55
CA PHE A 203 8.31 16.02 12.21
C PHE A 203 7.41 16.78 11.23
N GLU A 204 7.95 17.22 10.09
CA GLU A 204 7.16 17.91 9.08
C GLU A 204 6.06 17.00 8.52
N THR A 205 6.39 15.73 8.27
CA THR A 205 5.41 14.75 7.80
C THR A 205 4.25 14.59 8.79
N ILE A 206 4.53 14.63 10.09
CA ILE A 206 3.51 14.59 11.15
C ILE A 206 2.67 15.87 11.12
N VAL A 207 3.31 17.06 11.15
CA VAL A 207 2.62 18.36 11.10
C VAL A 207 1.71 18.44 9.89
N GLN A 208 2.21 18.01 8.73
CA GLN A 208 1.44 18.00 7.49
C GLN A 208 0.29 17.00 7.52
N SER A 209 0.44 15.85 8.17
CA SER A 209 -0.66 14.88 8.37
C SER A 209 -1.78 15.49 9.23
N PHE A 210 -1.43 16.15 10.34
CA PHE A 210 -2.38 16.89 11.18
C PHE A 210 -3.05 18.03 10.43
N SER A 211 -2.26 18.85 9.75
CA SER A 211 -2.71 20.05 9.03
C SER A 211 -3.61 19.69 7.85
N THR A 212 -3.29 18.64 7.09
CA THR A 212 -4.10 18.15 5.97
C THR A 212 -5.44 17.60 6.46
N THR A 213 -5.41 16.84 7.56
CA THR A 213 -6.62 16.26 8.17
C THR A 213 -7.53 17.34 8.76
N TRP A 214 -6.97 18.41 9.35
CA TRP A 214 -7.75 19.46 10.01
C TRP A 214 -8.24 20.58 9.09
N ASN A 215 -7.37 21.10 8.20
CA ASN A 215 -7.67 22.32 7.44
C ASN A 215 -8.61 22.05 6.26
N GLN A 216 -8.58 20.84 5.67
CA GLN A 216 -9.43 20.48 4.54
C GLN A 216 -10.01 19.05 4.64
N PRO A 217 -10.63 18.64 5.78
CA PRO A 217 -11.08 17.28 6.04
C PRO A 217 -12.02 16.80 4.93
N TRP A 218 -13.02 17.61 4.57
CA TRP A 218 -14.02 17.23 3.58
C TRP A 218 -13.40 16.93 2.21
N ARG A 219 -12.39 17.70 1.76
CA ARG A 219 -11.70 17.42 0.50
C ARG A 219 -10.89 16.15 0.59
N PHE A 220 -10.13 16.00 1.67
CA PHE A 220 -9.33 14.79 1.87
C PHE A 220 -10.21 13.53 1.85
N PHE A 221 -11.35 13.52 2.54
CA PHE A 221 -12.26 12.37 2.55
C PHE A 221 -12.97 12.16 1.21
N LEU A 222 -13.46 13.22 0.56
CA LEU A 222 -14.08 13.08 -0.76
C LEU A 222 -13.07 12.58 -1.80
N TYR A 223 -11.86 13.10 -1.79
CA TYR A 223 -10.80 12.70 -2.72
C TYR A 223 -10.39 11.26 -2.47
N THR A 224 -10.18 10.87 -1.21
CA THR A 224 -9.88 9.49 -0.82
C THR A 224 -11.03 8.54 -1.17
N GLY A 225 -12.29 8.96 -0.98
CA GLY A 225 -13.48 8.19 -1.34
C GLY A 225 -13.60 7.98 -2.86
N ILE A 226 -13.43 9.04 -3.65
CA ILE A 226 -13.38 8.96 -5.11
C ILE A 226 -12.25 8.02 -5.56
N LEU A 227 -11.08 8.10 -4.92
CA LEU A 227 -9.96 7.20 -5.21
C LEU A 227 -10.27 5.74 -4.88
N GLY A 228 -10.99 5.46 -3.78
CA GLY A 228 -11.46 4.12 -3.46
C GLY A 228 -12.37 3.55 -4.56
N VAL A 229 -13.32 4.36 -5.04
CA VAL A 229 -14.20 3.98 -6.16
C VAL A 229 -13.40 3.75 -7.45
N LEU A 230 -12.48 4.66 -7.79
CA LEU A 230 -11.62 4.53 -8.96
C LEU A 230 -10.70 3.31 -8.88
N ALA A 231 -10.18 2.98 -7.69
CA ALA A 231 -9.36 1.81 -7.46
C ALA A 231 -10.16 0.51 -7.64
N LYS A 232 -11.42 0.47 -7.18
CA LYS A 232 -12.32 -0.67 -7.37
C LYS A 232 -12.72 -0.83 -8.84
N VAL A 233 -13.16 0.24 -9.50
CA VAL A 233 -13.55 0.21 -10.93
C VAL A 233 -12.34 -0.12 -11.80
N GLY A 234 -11.18 0.50 -11.55
CA GLY A 234 -9.95 0.24 -12.28
C GLY A 234 -9.46 -1.19 -12.14
N SER A 235 -9.39 -1.71 -10.91
CA SER A 235 -8.99 -3.11 -10.67
C SER A 235 -9.99 -4.11 -11.22
N PHE A 236 -11.29 -3.81 -11.21
CA PHE A 236 -12.31 -4.62 -11.88
C PHE A 236 -12.09 -4.71 -13.40
N ILE A 237 -11.92 -3.57 -14.07
CA ILE A 237 -11.68 -3.54 -15.53
C ILE A 237 -10.40 -4.31 -15.87
N PHE A 238 -9.32 -4.06 -15.13
CA PHE A 238 -8.06 -4.76 -15.34
C PHE A 238 -8.18 -6.27 -15.07
N GLY A 239 -8.86 -6.66 -13.99
CA GLY A 239 -9.16 -8.05 -13.66
C GLY A 239 -9.99 -8.76 -14.73
N TYR A 240 -10.97 -8.06 -15.34
CA TYR A 240 -11.72 -8.58 -16.47
C TYR A 240 -10.83 -8.85 -17.68
N PHE A 241 -9.90 -7.95 -18.01
CA PHE A 241 -8.93 -8.19 -19.08
C PHE A 241 -8.00 -9.37 -18.77
N CYS A 242 -7.51 -9.51 -17.54
CA CYS A 242 -6.74 -10.67 -17.12
C CYS A 242 -7.54 -11.97 -17.27
N PHE A 243 -8.80 -11.97 -16.85
CA PHE A 243 -9.70 -13.11 -17.00
C PHE A 243 -9.91 -13.49 -18.48
N ARG A 244 -10.16 -12.51 -19.35
CA ARG A 244 -10.30 -12.76 -20.80
C ARG A 244 -9.00 -13.24 -21.43
N ALA A 245 -7.84 -12.76 -20.97
CA ALA A 245 -6.54 -13.25 -21.43
C ALA A 245 -6.31 -14.72 -21.05
N ILE A 246 -6.71 -15.13 -19.84
CA ILE A 246 -6.67 -16.54 -19.43
C ILE A 246 -7.61 -17.38 -20.32
N GLN A 247 -8.86 -16.95 -20.53
CA GLN A 247 -9.80 -17.67 -21.40
C GLN A 247 -9.29 -17.82 -22.84
N LEU A 248 -8.70 -16.76 -23.39
CA LEU A 248 -8.08 -16.80 -24.71
C LEU A 248 -6.93 -17.82 -24.75
N THR A 249 -6.11 -17.86 -23.70
CA THR A 249 -5.00 -18.82 -23.58
C THR A 249 -5.52 -20.26 -23.53
N ILE A 250 -6.55 -20.51 -22.71
CA ILE A 250 -7.20 -21.83 -22.62
C ILE A 250 -7.79 -22.22 -23.97
N TRP A 251 -8.45 -21.30 -24.68
CA TRP A 251 -9.03 -21.58 -25.98
C TRP A 251 -7.97 -21.92 -27.04
N VAL A 252 -6.92 -21.10 -27.17
CA VAL A 252 -5.87 -21.32 -28.18
C VAL A 252 -5.05 -22.57 -27.89
N CYS A 253 -4.59 -22.75 -26.65
CA CYS A 253 -3.80 -23.92 -26.28
C CYS A 253 -4.65 -25.20 -26.22
N GLY A 254 -5.95 -25.07 -25.90
CA GLY A 254 -6.91 -26.15 -25.82
C GLY A 254 -7.17 -26.85 -27.15
N ILE A 255 -6.97 -26.17 -28.29
CA ILE A 255 -7.07 -26.77 -29.64
C ILE A 255 -6.17 -28.02 -29.77
N PHE A 256 -4.98 -27.99 -29.15
CA PHE A 256 -4.04 -29.11 -29.21
C PHE A 256 -4.01 -29.93 -27.93
N MET A 257 -4.09 -29.30 -26.75
CA MET A 257 -3.98 -30.01 -25.48
C MET A 257 -5.27 -30.67 -25.01
N SER A 258 -6.45 -30.26 -25.53
CA SER A 258 -7.78 -30.76 -25.14
C SER A 258 -7.92 -30.90 -23.61
N ASP A 259 -8.41 -32.05 -23.14
CA ASP A 259 -8.82 -32.32 -21.75
C ASP A 259 -7.64 -32.22 -20.79
N LYS A 260 -6.42 -32.47 -21.26
CA LYS A 260 -5.21 -32.33 -20.46
C LYS A 260 -5.04 -30.89 -19.96
N LEU A 261 -5.35 -29.89 -20.77
CA LEU A 261 -5.25 -28.48 -20.36
C LEU A 261 -6.32 -28.14 -19.32
N TYR A 262 -7.56 -28.58 -19.53
CA TYR A 262 -8.65 -28.33 -18.59
C TYR A 262 -8.34 -28.92 -17.21
N ASN A 263 -7.87 -30.17 -17.14
CA ASN A 263 -7.48 -30.81 -15.88
C ASN A 263 -6.34 -30.06 -15.17
N LEU A 264 -5.38 -29.52 -15.92
CA LEU A 264 -4.28 -28.72 -15.36
C LEU A 264 -4.77 -27.38 -14.79
N ILE A 265 -5.69 -26.72 -15.49
CA ILE A 265 -6.29 -25.46 -15.04
C ILE A 265 -7.12 -25.69 -13.78
N GLU A 266 -7.94 -26.75 -13.74
CA GLU A 266 -8.70 -27.13 -12.55
C GLU A 266 -7.79 -27.43 -11.36
N GLY A 267 -6.73 -28.23 -11.56
CA GLY A 267 -5.73 -28.48 -10.52
C GLY A 267 -5.03 -27.21 -10.03
N GLY A 268 -4.78 -26.25 -10.92
CA GLY A 268 -4.21 -24.94 -10.53
C GLY A 268 -5.19 -24.07 -9.75
N LEU A 269 -6.48 -24.08 -10.11
CA LEU A 269 -7.53 -23.34 -9.40
C LEU A 269 -7.77 -23.87 -7.98
N ALA A 270 -7.49 -25.16 -7.72
CA ALA A 270 -7.61 -25.77 -6.39
C ALA A 270 -6.69 -25.12 -5.33
N TYR A 271 -5.61 -24.45 -5.74
CA TYR A 271 -4.72 -23.73 -4.81
C TYR A 271 -5.21 -22.33 -4.43
N LEU A 272 -6.26 -21.81 -5.07
CA LEU A 272 -6.85 -20.53 -4.72
C LEU A 272 -7.90 -20.70 -3.61
N PRO A 273 -8.01 -19.75 -2.69
CA PRO A 273 -8.98 -19.82 -1.61
C PRO A 273 -10.36 -19.57 -2.23
N TYR A 274 -11.18 -20.61 -2.33
CA TYR A 274 -12.55 -20.46 -2.80
C TYR A 274 -13.47 -20.11 -1.63
N ASN A 275 -13.59 -18.81 -1.35
CA ASN A 275 -14.68 -18.29 -0.54
C ASN A 275 -15.67 -17.58 -1.48
N PRO A 276 -16.90 -18.11 -1.68
CA PRO A 276 -17.88 -17.53 -2.59
C PRO A 276 -18.11 -16.03 -2.35
N SER A 277 -18.11 -15.59 -1.10
CA SER A 277 -18.33 -14.18 -0.75
C SER A 277 -17.17 -13.28 -1.18
N VAL A 278 -15.94 -13.70 -0.92
CA VAL A 278 -14.73 -12.94 -1.28
C VAL A 278 -14.52 -12.93 -2.78
N THR A 279 -14.64 -14.11 -3.42
CA THR A 279 -14.51 -14.24 -4.88
C THR A 279 -15.57 -13.38 -5.57
N ASN A 280 -16.83 -13.46 -5.16
CA ASN A 280 -17.89 -12.60 -5.71
C ASN A 280 -17.61 -11.12 -5.46
N TYR A 281 -17.11 -10.73 -4.29
CA TYR A 281 -16.77 -9.33 -4.05
C TYR A 281 -15.64 -8.85 -4.98
N MET A 282 -14.63 -9.68 -5.23
CA MET A 282 -13.49 -9.35 -6.08
C MET A 282 -13.88 -9.29 -7.56
N THR A 283 -14.75 -10.20 -8.01
CA THR A 283 -15.12 -10.32 -9.43
C THR A 283 -16.37 -9.56 -9.84
N ASN A 284 -17.15 -9.03 -8.89
CA ASN A 284 -18.22 -8.06 -9.16
C ASN A 284 -17.72 -6.62 -8.99
N LEU A 285 -18.36 -5.71 -9.72
CA LEU A 285 -18.03 -4.29 -9.67
C LEU A 285 -18.35 -3.67 -8.30
N PHE A 286 -19.52 -3.99 -7.74
CA PHE A 286 -19.93 -3.60 -6.38
C PHE A 286 -20.71 -4.73 -5.71
N ALA A 287 -20.73 -4.74 -4.37
CA ALA A 287 -21.53 -5.69 -3.61
C ALA A 287 -23.03 -5.53 -3.95
N GLY A 288 -23.72 -6.66 -4.18
CA GLY A 288 -25.15 -6.68 -4.52
C GLY A 288 -25.47 -6.38 -5.99
N ILE A 289 -24.48 -6.10 -6.85
CA ILE A 289 -24.66 -5.95 -8.30
C ILE A 289 -24.17 -7.22 -8.99
N SER A 290 -24.99 -7.85 -9.83
CA SER A 290 -24.65 -9.04 -10.62
C SER A 290 -23.78 -8.76 -11.85
N PHE A 291 -23.16 -7.59 -11.92
CA PHE A 291 -22.27 -7.20 -13.01
C PHE A 291 -20.83 -7.56 -12.65
N GLY A 292 -20.40 -8.71 -13.15
CA GLY A 292 -19.08 -9.26 -12.90
C GLY A 292 -18.69 -10.40 -13.83
N PHE A 293 -17.54 -10.99 -13.58
CA PHE A 293 -17.11 -12.24 -14.22
C PHE A 293 -17.05 -13.36 -13.20
N GLN A 294 -17.24 -14.60 -13.64
CA GLN A 294 -17.23 -15.76 -12.76
C GLN A 294 -15.95 -16.55 -12.97
N ILE A 295 -15.20 -16.72 -11.89
CA ILE A 295 -14.11 -17.68 -11.84
C ILE A 295 -14.75 -19.05 -11.60
N PRO A 296 -14.43 -20.08 -12.41
CA PRO A 296 -14.93 -21.43 -12.17
C PRO A 296 -14.63 -21.87 -10.74
N ALA A 297 -15.61 -22.48 -10.08
CA ALA A 297 -15.38 -23.07 -8.78
C ALA A 297 -14.40 -24.25 -8.93
N PRO A 298 -13.46 -24.45 -8.00
CA PRO A 298 -12.64 -25.65 -7.98
C PRO A 298 -13.56 -26.87 -7.84
N SER A 299 -13.54 -27.78 -8.83
CA SER A 299 -14.16 -29.10 -8.76
C SER A 299 -13.23 -30.08 -8.04
N GLU A 300 -13.77 -31.21 -7.56
CA GLU A 300 -12.92 -32.37 -7.23
C GLU A 300 -12.22 -32.81 -8.51
N GLY A 301 -10.95 -32.44 -8.63
CA GLY A 301 -10.18 -32.60 -9.86
C GLY A 301 -9.94 -34.07 -10.21
N VAL A 302 -9.72 -34.31 -11.50
CA VAL A 302 -9.24 -35.62 -11.99
C VAL A 302 -7.81 -35.84 -11.48
N ALA A 303 -7.51 -37.03 -10.97
CA ALA A 303 -6.15 -37.40 -10.54
C ALA A 303 -5.15 -37.17 -11.68
N LEU A 304 -4.19 -36.27 -11.44
CA LEU A 304 -3.13 -35.93 -12.38
C LEU A 304 -1.96 -36.91 -12.22
N ASN A 305 -1.17 -37.10 -13.28
CA ASN A 305 0.11 -37.79 -13.14
C ASN A 305 1.13 -36.87 -12.43
N TRP A 306 2.27 -37.42 -11.98
CA TRP A 306 3.30 -36.66 -11.26
C TRP A 306 3.73 -35.36 -11.97
N SER A 307 3.83 -35.40 -13.32
CA SER A 307 4.17 -34.22 -14.11
C SER A 307 3.05 -33.18 -14.15
N GLY A 308 1.80 -33.64 -14.10
CA GLY A 308 0.61 -32.82 -14.11
C GLY A 308 0.38 -32.14 -12.76
N GLU A 309 0.66 -32.82 -11.65
CA GLU A 309 0.62 -32.21 -10.31
C GLU A 309 1.60 -31.04 -10.18
N ILE A 310 2.84 -31.22 -10.65
CA ILE A 310 3.84 -30.14 -10.67
C ILE A 310 3.37 -28.98 -11.55
N ALA A 311 2.82 -29.27 -12.73
CA ALA A 311 2.30 -28.25 -13.63
C ALA A 311 1.09 -27.50 -13.04
N ALA A 312 0.18 -28.20 -12.37
CA ALA A 312 -0.96 -27.62 -11.66
C ALA A 312 -0.50 -26.70 -10.53
N PHE A 313 0.51 -27.11 -9.75
CA PHE A 313 1.10 -26.27 -8.71
C PHE A 313 1.72 -24.97 -9.27
N ILE A 314 2.47 -25.06 -10.38
CA ILE A 314 3.05 -23.88 -11.05
C ILE A 314 1.95 -22.95 -11.59
N LEU A 315 0.87 -23.52 -12.14
CA LEU A 315 -0.30 -22.74 -12.59
C LEU A 315 -1.00 -22.07 -11.40
N GLY A 316 -1.13 -22.77 -10.27
CA GLY A 316 -1.67 -22.21 -9.02
C GLY A 316 -0.88 -20.97 -8.59
N ILE A 317 0.45 -21.06 -8.50
CA ILE A 317 1.32 -19.90 -8.19
C ILE A 317 1.10 -18.77 -9.21
N THR A 318 0.97 -19.10 -10.50
CA THR A 318 0.73 -18.10 -11.55
C THR A 318 -0.59 -17.38 -11.35
N PHE A 319 -1.68 -18.09 -11.02
CA PHE A 319 -2.97 -17.47 -10.75
C PHE A 319 -2.94 -16.59 -9.50
N VAL A 320 -2.25 -17.02 -8.44
CA VAL A 320 -2.03 -16.20 -7.23
C VAL A 320 -1.31 -14.90 -7.59
N LEU A 321 -0.25 -14.98 -8.40
CA LEU A 321 0.49 -13.80 -8.86
C LEU A 321 -0.38 -12.86 -9.71
N ILE A 322 -1.23 -13.39 -10.59
CA ILE A 322 -2.19 -12.57 -11.35
C ILE A 322 -3.14 -11.83 -10.40
N GLY A 323 -3.68 -12.53 -9.39
CA GLY A 323 -4.49 -11.91 -8.34
C GLY A 323 -3.75 -10.78 -7.60
N PHE A 324 -2.47 -11.00 -7.28
CA PHE A 324 -1.63 -10.00 -6.61
C PHE A 324 -1.34 -8.79 -7.48
N VAL A 325 -1.14 -8.96 -8.79
CA VAL A 325 -0.99 -7.84 -9.74
C VAL A 325 -2.27 -7.03 -9.82
N ILE A 326 -3.45 -7.67 -9.87
CA ILE A 326 -4.76 -6.98 -9.87
C ILE A 326 -4.94 -6.17 -8.58
N PHE A 327 -4.65 -6.78 -7.42
CA PHE A 327 -4.75 -6.09 -6.14
C PHE A 327 -3.73 -4.94 -6.01
N SER A 328 -2.51 -5.16 -6.47
CA SER A 328 -1.46 -4.15 -6.50
C SER A 328 -1.78 -3.00 -7.45
N TYR A 329 -2.53 -3.24 -8.54
CA TYR A 329 -3.05 -2.15 -9.35
C TYR A 329 -4.01 -1.26 -8.55
N ALA A 330 -4.94 -1.84 -7.77
CA ALA A 330 -5.82 -1.07 -6.90
C ALA A 330 -5.03 -0.20 -5.90
N LEU A 331 -4.02 -0.78 -5.25
CA LEU A 331 -3.14 -0.06 -4.32
C LEU A 331 -2.34 1.05 -5.02
N ALA A 332 -1.85 0.81 -6.24
CA ALA A 332 -1.13 1.81 -7.02
C ALA A 332 -2.03 2.98 -7.43
N ILE A 333 -3.33 2.75 -7.70
CA ILE A 333 -4.31 3.82 -7.94
C ILE A 333 -4.46 4.69 -6.70
N ILE A 334 -4.62 4.08 -5.53
CA ILE A 334 -4.72 4.80 -4.26
C ILE A 334 -3.43 5.60 -4.03
N SER A 335 -2.27 4.98 -4.20
CA SER A 335 -0.97 5.64 -4.05
C SER A 335 -0.80 6.88 -4.94
N ALA A 336 -0.94 6.70 -6.25
CA ALA A 336 -0.81 7.77 -7.23
C ALA A 336 -1.86 8.87 -7.01
N GLY A 337 -3.07 8.46 -6.66
CA GLY A 337 -4.16 9.34 -6.33
C GLY A 337 -3.92 10.17 -5.08
N GLN A 338 -3.35 9.59 -4.03
CA GLN A 338 -3.03 10.30 -2.80
C GLN A 338 -1.90 11.31 -3.01
N ALA A 339 -0.91 11.00 -3.86
CA ALA A 339 0.09 11.98 -4.29
C ALA A 339 -0.56 13.18 -5.01
N ILE A 340 -1.50 12.93 -5.94
CA ILE A 340 -2.29 13.98 -6.60
C ILE A 340 -3.10 14.80 -5.59
N SER A 341 -3.86 14.10 -4.73
CA SER A 341 -4.70 14.68 -3.69
C SER A 341 -3.89 15.59 -2.77
N PHE A 342 -2.72 15.12 -2.34
CA PHE A 342 -1.82 15.87 -1.48
C PHE A 342 -1.30 17.14 -2.15
N VAL A 343 -0.82 17.06 -3.40
CA VAL A 343 -0.37 18.23 -4.17
C VAL A 343 -1.49 19.28 -4.32
N ILE A 344 -2.73 18.83 -4.55
CA ILE A 344 -3.90 19.72 -4.62
C ILE A 344 -4.15 20.41 -3.28
N ILE A 345 -4.23 19.63 -2.20
CA ILE A 345 -4.54 20.15 -0.87
C ILE A 345 -3.44 21.09 -0.39
N TYR A 346 -2.17 20.73 -0.62
CA TYR A 346 -1.01 21.53 -0.27
C TYR A 346 -1.09 22.90 -0.95
N LYS A 347 -1.31 22.97 -2.26
CA LYS A 347 -1.46 24.25 -2.97
C LYS A 347 -2.61 25.09 -2.43
N LYS A 348 -3.74 24.47 -2.08
CA LYS A 348 -4.89 25.20 -1.53
C LYS A 348 -4.68 25.67 -0.09
N LYS A 349 -3.78 25.02 0.65
CA LYS A 349 -3.46 25.35 2.04
C LYS A 349 -2.37 26.42 2.11
N GLU A 350 -1.27 26.21 1.39
CA GLU A 350 -0.05 27.03 1.47
C GLU A 350 0.08 28.04 0.32
N GLY A 351 -0.76 27.95 -0.72
CA GLY A 351 -0.66 28.81 -1.91
C GLY A 351 0.47 28.43 -2.87
N GLU A 352 1.42 27.61 -2.43
CA GLU A 352 2.58 27.17 -3.22
C GLU A 352 2.27 25.95 -4.09
N ASN A 353 2.75 25.98 -5.34
CA ASN A 353 2.67 24.84 -6.24
C ASN A 353 3.90 23.93 -6.11
N LEU A 354 3.77 22.80 -5.42
CA LEU A 354 4.84 21.81 -5.27
C LEU A 354 5.44 21.36 -6.61
N LEU A 355 4.65 21.27 -7.68
CA LEU A 355 5.15 20.84 -9.00
C LEU A 355 6.19 21.81 -9.61
N GLN A 356 6.26 23.05 -9.12
CA GLN A 356 7.26 24.04 -9.55
C GLN A 356 8.48 24.09 -8.63
N ARG A 357 8.41 23.49 -7.44
CA ARG A 357 9.53 23.43 -6.50
C ARG A 357 10.60 22.50 -7.08
N LYS A 358 11.84 22.96 -7.08
CA LYS A 358 12.99 22.11 -7.44
C LYS A 358 13.19 21.04 -6.38
N THR A 359 13.38 19.80 -6.81
CA THR A 359 13.64 18.69 -5.90
C THR A 359 15.16 18.58 -5.65
N ASP A 360 15.57 18.11 -4.47
CA ASP A 360 16.99 17.83 -4.16
C ASP A 360 17.69 16.95 -5.22
N GLU A 361 16.94 16.05 -5.86
CA GLU A 361 17.44 15.18 -6.94
C GLU A 361 17.72 15.99 -8.22
N GLU A 362 16.86 16.93 -8.60
CA GLU A 362 17.06 17.83 -9.73
C GLU A 362 18.23 18.79 -9.49
N ASP A 363 18.37 19.30 -8.25
CA ASP A 363 19.50 20.14 -7.87
C ASP A 363 20.83 19.36 -7.91
N ALA A 364 20.82 18.10 -7.45
CA ALA A 364 22.00 17.22 -7.52
C ALA A 364 22.39 16.88 -8.96
N GLU A 365 21.42 16.66 -9.85
CA GLU A 365 21.66 16.46 -11.28
C GLU A 365 22.24 17.72 -11.94
N PHE A 366 21.66 18.89 -11.68
CA PHE A 366 22.14 20.17 -12.19
C PHE A 366 23.59 20.46 -11.77
N VAL A 367 23.94 20.20 -10.51
CA VAL A 367 25.33 20.33 -10.02
C VAL A 367 26.26 19.35 -10.71
N THR A 368 25.81 18.12 -10.96
CA THR A 368 26.61 17.08 -11.63
C THR A 368 26.86 17.44 -13.08
N GLU A 369 25.86 17.91 -13.81
CA GLU A 369 26.00 18.39 -15.19
C GLU A 369 26.93 19.62 -15.26
N THR A 370 26.78 20.56 -14.34
CA THR A 370 27.66 21.74 -14.26
C THR A 370 29.12 21.33 -14.03
N LYS A 371 29.36 20.35 -13.15
CA LYS A 371 30.72 19.80 -12.92
C LYS A 371 31.27 19.08 -14.16
N LYS A 372 30.45 18.31 -14.89
CA LYS A 372 30.85 17.68 -16.15
C LYS A 372 31.17 18.71 -17.23
N GLY A 373 30.33 19.73 -17.39
CA GLY A 373 30.55 20.83 -18.34
C GLY A 373 31.81 21.63 -18.05
N LYS A 374 32.10 21.91 -16.76
CA LYS A 374 33.38 22.52 -16.35
C LYS A 374 34.58 21.63 -16.67
N LYS A 375 34.51 20.33 -16.43
CA LYS A 375 35.59 19.38 -16.79
C LYS A 375 35.83 19.31 -18.30
N LEU A 376 34.77 19.29 -19.10
CA LEU A 376 34.85 19.30 -20.57
C LEU A 376 35.48 20.60 -21.10
N LYS A 377 35.10 21.76 -20.55
CA LYS A 377 35.73 23.05 -20.89
C LYS A 377 37.22 23.10 -20.53
N LEU A 378 37.59 22.60 -19.35
CA LEU A 378 38.99 22.54 -18.93
C LEU A 378 39.82 21.63 -19.85
N GLN A 379 39.24 20.51 -20.29
CA GLN A 379 39.90 19.59 -21.23
C GLN A 379 40.03 20.20 -22.64
N SER A 380 39.06 20.98 -23.11
CA SER A 380 39.17 21.69 -24.40
C SER A 380 40.19 22.84 -24.36
N GLU A 381 40.30 23.55 -23.23
CA GLU A 381 41.31 24.62 -23.06
C GLU A 381 42.73 24.05 -22.97
N LEU A 382 42.91 22.88 -22.31
CA LEU A 382 44.18 22.16 -22.28
C LEU A 382 44.58 21.56 -23.64
N ALA A 383 43.60 21.24 -24.50
CA ALA A 383 43.85 20.71 -25.85
C ALA A 383 44.05 21.81 -26.92
N GLY A 384 43.56 23.04 -26.66
CA GLY A 384 43.73 24.19 -27.56
C GLY A 384 44.93 25.08 -27.24
N GLY A 385 45.63 24.85 -26.13
CA GLY A 385 46.84 25.57 -25.72
C GLY A 385 48.16 24.98 -26.25
N SER A 386 48.09 24.07 -27.22
CA SER A 386 49.24 23.43 -27.87
C SER A 386 49.32 23.75 -29.36
N GLU A 387 49.20 25.03 -29.73
CA GLU A 387 49.62 25.57 -31.02
C GLU A 387 50.69 26.65 -30.83
#